data_AF-A0A2K3KDP6-F1
#
_entry.id   AF-A0A2K3KDP6-F1
#
_cell.length_a   1.000
_cell.length_b   1.000
_cell.length_c   1.000
_cell.angle_alpha   90.00
_cell.angle_beta   90.00
_cell.angle_gamma   90.00
#
_symmetry.space_group_name_H-M   'P 1'
#
loop_
_entity.id
_entity.type
_entity.pdbx_description
1 polymer ?
#
loop_
_entity_poly.entity_id
_entity_poly.type
_entity_poly.pdbx_seq_one_letter_code
_entity_poly.pdbx_strand_id
1 'polypeptide(L)'
;MTAQQMNRENSSLASRFNITWNFPVARDGVLHLIRLHFCDIVSPSLNLLYFDVYINAYIAYKDLDLSALTFHLLHHQSVDFVVHSDESGVIQISVGPSDLSSSIRINAILNGAEIMKMVNDVDNTKTVHRRRRQLWELLCSIVGGIVVLFIAVTVFLLPTKCRKREPKESAAESVGWTPLRMLGGSSLSRTSEHGSYGYLGMKIPFADVQSATNNFDRNLIIGYGGFGMVYKGVLRDNVKVAVKRGMPGSRQGLPEFHTEISVLSKIRHRHLVSLVGFCEENSEMIL
;
A
#
# COMPACT_ATOMS: atom_id res chain seq x y z
N MET A 1 6.35 -23.26 21.04
CA MET A 1 5.01 -23.62 21.56
C MET A 1 4.01 -23.36 20.45
N THR A 2 3.11 -24.29 20.17
CA THR A 2 2.25 -24.27 18.96
C THR A 2 0.84 -23.70 19.19
N ALA A 3 0.38 -23.60 20.44
CA ALA A 3 -0.79 -22.82 20.85
C ALA A 3 -0.83 -22.62 22.37
N GLN A 4 -1.51 -21.56 22.85
CA GLN A 4 -1.86 -21.38 24.26
C GLN A 4 -3.39 -21.33 24.43
N GLN A 5 -3.90 -22.02 25.46
CA GLN A 5 -5.31 -22.10 25.81
C GLN A 5 -5.53 -21.82 27.30
N MET A 6 -6.78 -21.64 27.73
CA MET A 6 -7.08 -21.44 29.16
C MET A 6 -6.76 -22.71 29.96
N ASN A 7 -5.96 -22.60 31.03
CA ASN A 7 -5.63 -23.72 31.91
C ASN A 7 -6.76 -23.94 32.93
N ARG A 8 -7.62 -24.94 32.70
CA ARG A 8 -8.83 -25.20 33.50
C ARG A 8 -8.75 -26.42 34.43
N GLU A 9 -7.72 -27.25 34.33
CA GLU A 9 -7.71 -28.58 34.98
C GLU A 9 -7.86 -28.55 36.51
N ASN A 10 -7.61 -27.40 37.16
CA ASN A 10 -7.69 -27.25 38.63
C ASN A 10 -8.67 -26.17 39.13
N SER A 11 -9.44 -25.49 38.28
CA SER A 11 -10.33 -24.40 38.73
C SER A 11 -11.76 -24.90 38.94
N SER A 12 -12.10 -25.19 40.20
CA SER A 12 -13.49 -25.31 40.63
C SER A 12 -14.20 -23.96 40.49
N LEU A 13 -15.34 -23.95 39.80
CA LEU A 13 -16.16 -22.79 39.43
C LEU A 13 -15.66 -21.95 38.25
N ALA A 14 -16.65 -21.46 37.50
CA ALA A 14 -16.63 -20.61 36.31
C ALA A 14 -15.79 -19.32 36.42
N SER A 15 -14.50 -19.42 36.72
CA SER A 15 -13.57 -18.29 36.74
C SER A 15 -13.41 -17.77 35.32
N ARG A 16 -14.04 -16.63 35.04
CA ARG A 16 -13.90 -15.90 33.79
C ARG A 16 -12.68 -15.00 33.93
N PHE A 17 -11.59 -15.39 33.29
CA PHE A 17 -10.38 -14.58 33.20
C PHE A 17 -9.91 -14.52 31.75
N ASN A 18 -9.16 -13.47 31.43
CA ASN A 18 -8.58 -13.28 30.12
C ASN A 18 -7.12 -13.70 30.16
N ILE A 19 -6.68 -14.49 29.18
CA ILE A 19 -5.26 -14.70 28.95
C ILE A 19 -4.75 -13.46 28.24
N THR A 20 -3.67 -12.86 28.75
CA THR A 20 -3.17 -11.58 28.28
C THR A 20 -1.68 -11.67 27.96
N TRP A 21 -1.30 -11.15 26.81
CA TRP A 21 0.07 -11.03 26.35
C TRP A 21 0.40 -9.56 26.11
N ASN A 22 1.55 -9.14 26.61
CA ASN A 22 2.06 -7.77 26.46
C ASN A 22 3.25 -7.79 25.52
N PHE A 23 3.17 -7.03 24.44
CA PHE A 23 4.22 -6.93 23.43
C PHE A 23 4.83 -5.53 23.43
N PRO A 24 6.15 -5.38 23.70
CA PRO A 24 6.80 -4.08 23.62
C PRO A 24 6.84 -3.60 22.16
N VAL A 25 6.41 -2.36 21.93
CA VAL A 25 6.37 -1.74 20.60
C VAL A 25 7.01 -0.35 20.60
N ALA A 26 7.26 0.19 19.41
CA ALA A 26 7.73 1.56 19.26
C ALA A 26 6.66 2.55 19.78
N ARG A 27 7.10 3.51 20.59
CA ARG A 27 6.29 4.63 21.08
C ARG A 27 5.95 5.58 19.92
N ASP A 28 5.09 6.55 20.19
CA ASP A 28 4.77 7.70 19.32
C ASP A 28 3.69 7.49 18.25
N GLY A 29 2.58 6.81 18.57
CA GLY A 29 1.40 6.81 17.69
C GLY A 29 1.62 6.05 16.38
N VAL A 30 2.58 5.13 16.37
CA VAL A 30 2.95 4.36 15.17
C VAL A 30 1.87 3.32 14.90
N LEU A 31 1.44 3.22 13.64
CA LEU A 31 0.52 2.19 13.18
C LEU A 31 1.19 0.82 13.18
N HIS A 32 0.51 -0.17 13.73
CA HIS A 32 0.92 -1.57 13.75
C HIS A 32 -0.19 -2.43 13.15
N LEU A 33 0.19 -3.37 12.30
CA LEU A 33 -0.63 -4.50 11.88
C LEU A 33 -0.46 -5.62 12.89
N ILE A 34 -1.55 -6.06 13.50
CA ILE A 34 -1.60 -7.21 14.40
C ILE A 34 -2.31 -8.33 13.66
N ARG A 35 -1.64 -9.45 13.45
CA ARG A 35 -2.21 -10.65 12.84
C ARG A 35 -2.26 -11.77 13.88
N LEU A 36 -3.46 -12.22 14.20
CA LEU A 36 -3.70 -13.31 15.14
C LEU A 36 -4.00 -14.58 14.38
N HIS A 37 -3.29 -15.65 14.72
CA HIS A 37 -3.44 -16.97 14.11
C HIS A 37 -4.24 -17.89 15.02
N PHE A 38 -5.24 -18.53 14.43
CA PHE A 38 -6.11 -19.50 15.07
C PHE A 38 -6.10 -20.81 14.29
N CYS A 39 -6.07 -21.91 15.01
CA CYS A 39 -6.31 -23.24 14.49
C CYS A 39 -7.01 -24.02 15.61
N ASP A 40 -8.24 -24.43 15.35
CA ASP A 40 -9.05 -25.11 16.35
C ASP A 40 -8.52 -26.53 16.59
N ILE A 41 -7.77 -26.69 17.68
CA ILE A 41 -7.23 -27.97 18.15
C ILE A 41 -7.95 -28.47 19.41
N VAL A 42 -8.98 -27.73 19.86
CA VAL A 42 -9.58 -27.89 21.19
C VAL A 42 -11.05 -28.29 21.10
N SER A 43 -11.79 -27.79 20.11
CA SER A 43 -13.21 -28.08 19.99
C SER A 43 -13.45 -29.51 19.48
N PRO A 44 -14.24 -30.33 20.21
CA PRO A 44 -14.60 -31.67 19.74
C PRO A 44 -15.71 -31.66 18.68
N SER A 45 -16.45 -30.56 18.54
CA SER A 45 -17.47 -30.36 17.50
C SER A 45 -17.70 -28.87 17.21
N LEU A 46 -18.40 -28.57 16.12
CA LEU A 46 -18.78 -27.21 15.74
C LEU A 46 -19.64 -26.52 16.82
N ASN A 47 -19.62 -25.18 16.85
CA ASN A 47 -20.44 -24.31 17.71
C ASN A 47 -20.24 -24.54 19.22
N LEU A 48 -19.05 -24.95 19.65
CA LEU A 48 -18.75 -25.22 21.06
C LEU A 48 -17.78 -24.23 21.71
N LEU A 49 -17.10 -23.40 20.92
CA LEU A 49 -16.05 -22.51 21.39
C LEU A 49 -16.32 -21.09 20.92
N TYR A 50 -16.80 -20.24 21.83
CA TYR A 50 -17.00 -18.81 21.60
C TYR A 50 -16.10 -18.01 22.54
N PHE A 51 -15.23 -17.18 21.99
CA PHE A 51 -14.36 -16.34 22.80
C PHE A 51 -14.23 -14.94 22.22
N ASP A 52 -13.96 -13.99 23.09
CA ASP A 52 -13.73 -12.60 22.75
C ASP A 52 -12.22 -12.36 22.63
N VAL A 53 -11.84 -11.56 21.64
CA VAL A 53 -10.48 -11.07 21.43
C VAL A 53 -10.45 -9.60 21.80
N TYR A 54 -9.45 -9.22 22.60
CA TYR A 54 -9.24 -7.87 23.06
C TYR A 54 -7.87 -7.36 22.61
N ILE A 55 -7.82 -6.10 22.21
CA ILE A 55 -6.56 -5.39 21.95
C ILE A 55 -6.59 -4.08 22.74
N ASN A 56 -5.57 -3.83 23.55
CA ASN A 56 -5.45 -2.69 24.46
C ASN A 56 -6.70 -2.53 25.36
N ALA A 57 -7.19 -3.65 25.90
CA ALA A 57 -8.42 -3.75 26.71
C ALA A 57 -9.75 -3.43 25.97
N TYR A 58 -9.72 -3.11 24.67
CA TYR A 58 -10.91 -2.96 23.85
C TYR A 58 -11.28 -4.27 23.18
N ILE A 59 -12.58 -4.54 23.02
CA ILE A 59 -13.07 -5.70 22.26
C ILE A 59 -12.71 -5.48 20.78
N ALA A 60 -11.77 -6.28 20.28
CA ALA A 60 -11.36 -6.28 18.89
C ALA A 60 -12.21 -7.23 18.05
N TYR A 61 -12.62 -8.37 18.61
CA TYR A 61 -13.53 -9.31 17.99
C TYR A 61 -14.42 -9.92 19.06
N LYS A 62 -15.74 -9.86 18.85
CA LYS A 62 -16.73 -10.41 19.78
C LYS A 62 -17.25 -11.75 19.27
N ASP A 63 -17.44 -12.71 20.17
CA ASP A 63 -18.09 -14.00 19.92
C ASP A 63 -17.42 -14.78 18.77
N LEU A 64 -16.08 -14.81 18.75
CA LEU A 64 -15.32 -15.50 17.72
C LEU A 64 -15.61 -17.00 17.76
N ASP A 65 -16.09 -17.51 16.62
CA ASP A 65 -16.37 -18.91 16.39
C ASP A 65 -15.53 -19.42 15.21
N LEU A 66 -14.56 -20.27 15.51
CA LEU A 66 -13.66 -20.86 14.52
C LEU A 66 -14.38 -21.87 13.61
N SER A 67 -15.51 -22.40 14.07
CA SER A 67 -16.29 -23.43 13.37
C SER A 67 -17.20 -22.86 12.28
N ALA A 68 -17.76 -21.67 12.50
CA ALA A 68 -18.48 -20.93 11.46
C ALA A 68 -17.57 -20.49 10.31
N LEU A 69 -16.28 -20.32 10.59
CA LEU A 69 -15.27 -19.85 9.65
C LEU A 69 -14.60 -21.02 8.89
N THR A 70 -14.76 -22.26 9.35
CA THR A 70 -14.24 -23.49 8.72
C THR A 70 -15.39 -24.36 8.20
N PHE A 71 -15.62 -24.40 6.88
CA PHE A 71 -16.47 -25.43 6.26
C PHE A 71 -15.81 -26.82 6.40
N HIS A 72 -15.92 -27.43 7.58
CA HIS A 72 -15.61 -28.83 7.91
C HIS A 72 -14.16 -29.32 7.81
N LEU A 73 -13.15 -28.45 7.86
CA LEU A 73 -11.74 -28.88 7.85
C LEU A 73 -10.88 -28.02 8.79
N LEU A 74 -9.96 -28.65 9.53
CA LEU A 74 -8.97 -28.04 10.46
C LEU A 74 -8.00 -27.09 9.73
N HIS A 75 -8.48 -25.95 9.26
CA HIS A 75 -7.68 -24.97 8.53
C HIS A 75 -7.21 -23.86 9.48
N HIS A 76 -5.93 -23.50 9.32
CA HIS A 76 -5.40 -22.29 9.92
C HIS A 76 -6.19 -21.07 9.45
N GLN A 77 -6.44 -20.14 10.36
CA GLN A 77 -7.12 -18.88 10.11
C GLN A 77 -6.29 -17.75 10.69
N SER A 78 -6.29 -16.62 10.00
CA SER A 78 -5.62 -15.40 10.47
C SER A 78 -6.61 -14.24 10.46
N VAL A 79 -6.65 -13.48 11.55
CA VAL A 79 -7.46 -12.26 11.67
C VAL A 79 -6.53 -11.07 11.87
N ASP A 80 -6.72 -10.03 11.06
CA ASP A 80 -5.85 -8.86 11.00
C ASP A 80 -6.54 -7.64 11.62
N PHE A 81 -5.79 -6.89 12.43
CA PHE A 81 -6.21 -5.67 13.09
C PHE A 81 -5.16 -4.57 12.88
N VAL A 82 -5.61 -3.33 12.78
CA VAL A 82 -4.71 -2.17 12.66
C VAL A 82 -4.87 -1.29 13.89
N VAL A 83 -3.78 -1.07 14.63
CA VAL A 83 -3.80 -0.38 15.92
C VAL A 83 -2.68 0.65 15.99
N HIS A 84 -2.97 1.82 16.55
CA HIS A 84 -1.97 2.83 16.84
C HIS A 84 -1.31 2.51 18.19
N SER A 85 0.02 2.58 18.26
CA SER A 85 0.71 2.48 19.56
C SER A 85 0.36 3.68 20.42
N ASP A 86 0.02 3.42 21.68
CA ASP A 86 -0.20 4.46 22.67
C ASP A 86 1.16 4.86 23.32
N GLU A 87 1.10 5.78 24.27
CA GLU A 87 2.29 6.22 25.01
C GLU A 87 2.87 5.13 25.93
N SER A 88 2.12 4.04 26.18
CA SER A 88 2.57 2.93 27.03
C SER A 88 3.75 2.18 26.41
N GLY A 89 3.87 2.20 25.08
CA GLY A 89 4.88 1.43 24.34
C GLY A 89 4.65 -0.07 24.42
N VAL A 90 3.45 -0.52 24.76
CA VAL A 90 3.05 -1.92 24.85
C VAL A 90 1.73 -2.11 24.12
N ILE A 91 1.67 -3.09 23.22
CA ILE A 91 0.39 -3.59 22.70
C ILE A 91 -0.02 -4.77 23.55
N GLN A 92 -1.19 -4.66 24.17
CA GLN A 92 -1.78 -5.72 24.96
C GLN A 92 -2.79 -6.49 24.12
N ILE A 93 -2.61 -7.81 24.02
CA ILE A 93 -3.53 -8.71 23.32
C ILE A 93 -4.08 -9.67 24.35
N SER A 94 -5.40 -9.83 24.41
CA SER A 94 -6.03 -10.77 25.32
C SER A 94 -7.09 -11.60 24.63
N VAL A 95 -7.27 -12.84 25.09
CA VAL A 95 -8.40 -13.69 24.71
C VAL A 95 -9.14 -14.14 25.96
N GLY A 96 -10.46 -14.14 25.90
CA GLY A 96 -11.31 -14.43 27.06
C GLY A 96 -12.65 -15.04 26.68
N PRO A 97 -13.37 -15.62 27.63
CA PRO A 97 -14.62 -16.30 27.35
C PRO A 97 -15.76 -15.35 27.00
N SER A 98 -16.44 -15.62 25.88
CA SER A 98 -17.66 -14.91 25.49
C SER A 98 -18.85 -15.30 26.38
N ASP A 99 -19.85 -14.41 26.48
CA ASP A 99 -21.13 -14.67 27.14
C ASP A 99 -21.98 -15.75 26.47
N LEU A 100 -21.72 -16.05 25.19
CA LEU A 100 -22.37 -17.13 24.44
C LEU A 100 -21.80 -18.51 24.77
N SER A 101 -20.61 -18.57 25.38
CA SER A 101 -20.03 -19.84 25.80
C SER A 101 -20.84 -20.47 26.92
N SER A 102 -21.11 -21.77 26.81
CA SER A 102 -21.79 -22.50 27.88
C SER A 102 -20.94 -22.50 29.14
N SER A 103 -21.57 -22.41 30.32
CA SER A 103 -20.88 -22.43 31.62
C SER A 103 -20.03 -23.69 31.85
N ILE A 104 -20.30 -24.76 31.09
CA ILE A 104 -19.57 -26.02 31.13
C ILE A 104 -18.38 -26.03 30.16
N ARG A 105 -18.35 -25.18 29.13
CA ARG A 105 -17.29 -25.13 28.09
C ARG A 105 -16.83 -23.69 27.79
N ILE A 106 -16.32 -23.02 28.82
CA ILE A 106 -15.54 -21.79 28.68
C ILE A 106 -14.10 -22.15 28.30
N ASN A 107 -13.65 -21.69 27.14
CA ASN A 107 -12.25 -21.71 26.74
C ASN A 107 -11.97 -20.57 25.75
N ALA A 108 -10.69 -20.26 25.56
CA ALA A 108 -10.21 -19.31 24.56
C ALA A 108 -8.83 -19.78 24.10
N ILE A 109 -8.54 -19.63 22.82
CA ILE A 109 -7.30 -20.12 22.21
C ILE A 109 -6.64 -19.03 21.37
N LEU A 110 -5.31 -19.01 21.41
CA LEU A 110 -4.48 -18.27 20.47
C LEU A 110 -3.30 -19.14 20.06
N ASN A 111 -3.13 -19.37 18.75
CA ASN A 111 -2.06 -20.23 18.23
C ASN A 111 -0.78 -19.43 17.97
N GLY A 112 -0.93 -18.20 17.48
CA GLY A 112 0.18 -17.29 17.23
C GLY A 112 -0.27 -15.84 17.10
N ALA A 113 0.65 -14.92 17.31
CA ALA A 113 0.43 -13.49 17.10
C ALA A 113 1.66 -12.88 16.41
N GLU A 114 1.42 -12.13 15.35
CA GLU A 114 2.43 -11.35 14.63
C GLU A 114 2.09 -9.87 14.79
N ILE A 115 3.09 -9.04 15.10
CA ILE A 115 2.93 -7.59 15.22
C ILE A 115 3.95 -6.93 14.31
N MET A 116 3.46 -6.21 13.30
CA MET A 116 4.28 -5.59 12.27
C MET A 116 4.10 -4.08 12.32
N LYS A 117 5.19 -3.33 12.51
CA LYS A 117 5.17 -1.88 12.38
C LYS A 117 4.86 -1.49 10.94
N MET A 118 3.82 -0.69 10.73
CA MET A 118 3.53 -0.11 9.42
C MET A 118 4.46 1.08 9.18
N VAL A 119 5.21 1.01 8.08
CA VAL A 119 6.04 2.12 7.63
C VAL A 119 5.20 2.94 6.66
N ASN A 120 4.70 4.09 7.11
CA ASN A 120 4.17 5.09 6.19
C ASN A 120 5.35 5.79 5.50
N ASP A 121 5.45 5.68 4.17
CA ASP A 121 6.43 6.44 3.36
C ASP A 121 6.14 7.95 3.32
N VAL A 122 5.04 8.38 3.96
CA VAL A 122 4.79 9.79 4.28
C VAL A 122 5.50 10.12 5.59
N ASP A 123 6.81 10.14 5.48
CA ASP A 123 7.73 10.64 6.47
C ASP A 123 7.39 12.13 6.72
N ASN A 124 6.68 12.42 7.81
CA ASN A 124 6.38 13.78 8.27
C ASN A 124 7.64 14.61 8.57
N THR A 125 8.82 14.00 8.50
CA THR A 125 10.12 14.68 8.53
C THR A 125 10.41 15.48 7.25
N LYS A 126 9.89 15.06 6.09
CA LYS A 126 10.07 15.79 4.82
C LYS A 126 9.27 17.08 4.78
N THR A 127 8.11 17.16 5.42
CA THR A 127 7.24 18.37 5.38
C THR A 127 7.81 19.51 6.21
N VAL A 128 8.35 19.23 7.40
CA VAL A 128 8.98 20.24 8.27
C VAL A 128 10.28 20.77 7.66
N HIS A 129 11.15 19.88 7.15
CA HIS A 129 12.40 20.31 6.52
C HIS A 129 12.16 21.08 5.22
N ARG A 130 11.17 20.67 4.41
CA ARG A 130 10.78 21.37 3.17
C ARG A 130 10.23 22.77 3.45
N ARG A 131 9.46 22.96 4.52
CA ARG A 131 8.93 24.29 4.91
C ARG A 131 10.03 25.24 5.36
N ARG A 132 11.03 24.75 6.12
CA ARG A 132 12.20 25.55 6.52
C ARG A 132 13.08 25.95 5.32
N ARG A 133 13.25 25.05 4.36
CA ARG A 133 13.99 25.32 3.12
C ARG A 133 13.31 26.36 2.24
N GLN A 134 11.98 26.28 2.09
CA GLN A 134 11.20 27.30 1.35
C GLN A 134 11.27 28.69 2.00
N LEU A 135 11.30 28.78 3.34
CA LEU A 135 11.51 30.06 4.05
C LEU A 135 12.91 30.64 3.78
N TRP A 136 13.95 29.81 3.78
CA TRP A 136 15.31 30.24 3.42
C TRP A 136 15.43 30.67 1.96
N GLU A 137 14.80 29.95 1.03
CA GLU A 137 14.78 30.32 -0.39
C GLU A 137 14.09 31.68 -0.63
N LEU A 138 12.99 31.97 0.07
CA LEU A 138 12.31 33.27 0.01
C LEU A 138 13.17 34.39 0.62
N LEU A 139 13.79 34.15 1.78
CA LEU A 139 14.70 35.10 2.43
C LEU A 139 15.91 35.45 1.53
N CYS A 140 16.54 34.45 0.91
CA CYS A 140 17.64 34.66 -0.03
C CYS A 140 17.21 35.45 -1.27
N SER A 141 16.00 35.18 -1.79
CA SER A 141 15.47 35.93 -2.95
C SER A 141 15.19 37.39 -2.62
N ILE A 142 14.67 37.70 -1.44
CA ILE A 142 14.38 39.08 -1.01
C ILE A 142 15.67 39.85 -0.80
N VAL A 143 16.66 39.26 -0.10
CA VAL A 143 17.97 39.90 0.13
C VAL A 143 18.71 40.14 -1.18
N GLY A 144 18.71 39.16 -2.10
CA GLY A 144 19.33 39.30 -3.42
C GLY A 144 18.71 40.42 -4.25
N GLY A 145 17.37 40.53 -4.25
CA GLY A 145 16.66 41.59 -4.96
C GLY A 145 17.00 42.99 -4.43
N ILE A 146 17.11 43.16 -3.11
CA ILE A 146 17.47 44.43 -2.48
C ILE A 146 18.90 44.84 -2.88
N VAL A 147 19.86 43.91 -2.86
CA VAL A 147 21.26 44.21 -3.25
C VAL A 147 21.36 44.64 -4.71
N VAL A 148 20.66 43.95 -5.63
CA VAL A 148 20.64 44.33 -7.05
C VAL A 148 20.01 45.71 -7.26
N LEU A 149 18.94 46.03 -6.52
CA LEU A 149 18.30 47.35 -6.58
C LEU A 149 19.26 48.45 -6.10
N PHE A 150 19.99 48.23 -5.00
CA PHE A 150 20.99 49.18 -4.51
C PHE A 150 22.15 49.38 -5.50
N ILE A 151 22.61 48.31 -6.15
CA ILE A 151 23.63 48.41 -7.20
C ILE A 151 23.09 49.20 -8.40
N ALA A 152 21.86 48.94 -8.84
CA ALA A 152 21.25 49.68 -9.94
C ALA A 152 21.08 51.17 -9.61
N VAL A 153 20.66 51.51 -8.38
CA VAL A 153 20.52 52.90 -7.92
C VAL A 153 21.87 53.60 -7.84
N THR A 154 22.91 52.95 -7.31
CA THR A 154 24.26 53.53 -7.28
C THR A 154 24.82 53.75 -8.68
N VAL A 155 24.66 52.80 -9.60
CA VAL A 155 25.04 52.95 -11.02
C VAL A 155 24.22 54.03 -11.73
N PHE A 156 22.95 54.24 -11.36
CA PHE A 156 22.11 55.30 -11.93
C PHE A 156 22.45 56.70 -11.37
N LEU A 157 23.00 56.77 -10.15
CA LEU A 157 23.42 58.04 -9.51
C LEU A 157 24.88 58.43 -9.85
N LEU A 158 25.72 57.51 -10.33
CA LEU A 158 27.08 57.84 -10.78
C LEU A 158 27.13 58.77 -12.03
N PRO A 159 26.24 58.65 -13.03
CA PRO A 159 26.18 59.53 -14.20
C PRO A 159 25.66 60.93 -13.89
N THR A 160 24.93 61.13 -12.78
CA THR A 160 24.41 62.47 -12.41
C THR A 160 25.47 63.39 -11.83
N LYS A 161 26.70 62.89 -11.59
CA LYS A 161 27.86 63.70 -11.19
C LYS A 161 28.93 63.89 -12.28
N CYS A 162 28.87 63.15 -13.39
CA CYS A 162 29.93 63.17 -14.41
C CYS A 162 29.48 63.59 -15.82
N ARG A 163 28.33 64.28 -15.98
CA ARG A 163 27.93 64.85 -17.27
C ARG A 163 27.83 66.37 -17.23
N LYS A 164 29.00 67.02 -17.20
CA LYS A 164 29.19 68.31 -17.88
C LYS A 164 30.12 68.07 -19.07
N ARG A 165 29.51 68.08 -20.27
CA ARG A 165 30.00 68.50 -21.60
C ARG A 165 29.58 67.50 -22.69
N GLU A 166 28.87 68.05 -23.67
CA GLU A 166 28.49 67.54 -25.00
C GLU A 166 28.92 68.63 -26.01
N PRO A 167 28.88 68.45 -27.35
CA PRO A 167 28.90 67.24 -28.20
C PRO A 167 29.88 67.38 -29.41
N LYS A 168 30.04 66.33 -30.23
CA LYS A 168 30.11 66.49 -31.71
C LYS A 168 29.80 65.21 -32.48
N GLU A 169 29.07 65.40 -33.56
CA GLU A 169 28.33 64.46 -34.40
C GLU A 169 29.06 64.19 -35.73
N SER A 170 28.94 62.98 -36.28
CA SER A 170 28.91 62.75 -37.74
C SER A 170 28.28 61.39 -38.08
N ALA A 171 27.14 61.48 -38.78
CA ALA A 171 26.60 60.64 -39.88
C ALA A 171 27.41 59.41 -40.35
N ALA A 172 26.84 58.36 -40.93
CA ALA A 172 25.47 57.87 -41.14
C ALA A 172 25.61 56.46 -41.75
N GLU A 173 24.45 55.84 -42.04
CA GLU A 173 24.20 54.63 -42.83
C GLU A 173 23.94 53.35 -42.02
N SER A 174 22.93 52.54 -42.34
CA SER A 174 21.68 52.77 -43.08
C SER A 174 20.75 51.59 -42.78
N VAL A 175 19.45 51.85 -42.96
CA VAL A 175 18.34 50.90 -43.15
C VAL A 175 17.87 50.09 -41.92
N GLY A 176 16.79 50.58 -41.32
CA GLY A 176 15.81 49.74 -40.64
C GLY A 176 14.78 49.16 -41.62
N TRP A 177 14.07 48.12 -41.20
CA TRP A 177 12.61 48.09 -40.99
C TRP A 177 12.17 46.64 -40.66
N THR A 178 11.44 46.50 -39.56
CA THR A 178 10.65 45.34 -39.09
C THR A 178 9.24 45.39 -39.74
N PRO A 179 8.15 44.68 -39.33
CA PRO A 179 7.89 43.34 -38.75
C PRO A 179 6.63 42.61 -39.38
N LEU A 180 6.15 41.53 -38.71
CA LEU A 180 4.77 40.95 -38.65
C LEU A 180 4.47 39.74 -39.58
N ARG A 181 3.63 38.73 -39.28
CA ARG A 181 2.78 38.22 -38.15
C ARG A 181 2.31 36.81 -38.60
N MET A 182 2.02 35.81 -37.77
CA MET A 182 0.78 35.57 -36.99
C MET A 182 1.00 34.25 -36.18
N LEU A 183 0.89 34.24 -34.85
CA LEU A 183 -0.32 33.99 -34.03
C LEU A 183 -0.68 32.49 -33.97
N GLY A 184 -0.91 31.85 -32.81
CA GLY A 184 -1.02 32.29 -31.43
C GLY A 184 -1.86 31.28 -30.63
N GLY A 185 -1.64 31.24 -29.29
CA GLY A 185 -2.57 30.84 -28.21
C GLY A 185 -3.44 29.59 -28.38
N SER A 186 -3.16 28.49 -27.68
CA SER A 186 -3.57 28.17 -26.28
C SER A 186 -5.00 27.61 -26.14
N SER A 187 -5.13 26.44 -25.50
CA SER A 187 -5.91 26.23 -24.25
C SER A 187 -6.05 24.74 -23.89
N LEU A 188 -6.34 24.56 -22.60
CA LEU A 188 -6.21 23.43 -21.70
C LEU A 188 -7.25 22.29 -21.86
N SER A 189 -6.96 21.17 -21.19
CA SER A 189 -7.81 20.06 -20.70
C SER A 189 -7.83 18.81 -21.59
N ARG A 190 -7.58 17.58 -21.10
CA ARG A 190 -8.10 16.96 -19.87
C ARG A 190 -7.11 15.92 -19.29
N THR A 191 -6.93 16.02 -17.97
CA THR A 191 -6.72 14.93 -16.99
C THR A 191 -6.33 13.52 -17.49
N SER A 192 -5.17 13.01 -17.09
CA SER A 192 -5.05 11.62 -16.62
C SER A 192 -3.74 11.39 -15.87
N GLU A 193 -3.92 11.03 -14.60
CA GLU A 193 -3.20 10.01 -13.82
C GLU A 193 -1.66 9.97 -13.89
N HIS A 194 -1.08 10.41 -12.77
CA HIS A 194 0.25 10.02 -12.32
C HIS A 194 0.38 8.48 -12.26
N GLY A 195 1.34 7.95 -13.02
CA GLY A 195 2.14 6.78 -12.62
C GLY A 195 1.85 5.45 -13.31
N SER A 196 2.46 5.19 -14.48
CA SER A 196 2.66 3.82 -14.98
C SER A 196 3.66 3.71 -16.15
N TYR A 197 4.88 4.25 -16.02
CA TYR A 197 5.91 4.15 -17.09
C TYR A 197 7.03 3.14 -16.81
N GLY A 198 6.75 2.10 -16.02
CA GLY A 198 7.70 1.01 -15.75
C GLY A 198 7.37 -0.33 -16.40
N TYR A 199 6.08 -0.65 -16.59
CA TYR A 199 5.61 -2.01 -16.88
C TYR A 199 4.89 -2.16 -18.23
N LEU A 200 4.86 -1.12 -19.06
CA LEU A 200 4.20 -1.15 -20.38
C LEU A 200 4.70 -2.29 -21.27
N GLY A 201 5.97 -2.67 -21.17
CA GLY A 201 6.55 -3.78 -21.92
C GLY A 201 6.11 -5.18 -21.47
N MET A 202 5.38 -5.29 -20.36
CA MET A 202 4.88 -6.58 -19.83
C MET A 202 3.37 -6.77 -20.07
N LYS A 203 2.69 -5.81 -20.72
CA LYS A 203 1.27 -5.94 -21.04
C LYS A 203 1.07 -6.93 -22.17
N ILE A 204 0.23 -7.94 -21.95
CA ILE A 204 -0.18 -8.93 -22.95
C ILE A 204 -1.64 -8.64 -23.33
N PRO A 205 -1.96 -8.49 -24.63
CA PRO A 205 -3.33 -8.30 -25.07
C PRO A 205 -4.25 -9.45 -24.65
N PHE A 206 -5.50 -9.17 -24.29
CA PHE A 206 -6.45 -10.19 -23.86
C PHE A 206 -6.64 -11.30 -24.90
N ALA A 207 -6.66 -10.95 -26.18
CA ALA A 207 -6.80 -11.90 -27.29
C ALA A 207 -5.69 -12.97 -27.29
N ASP A 208 -4.47 -12.61 -26.89
CA ASP A 208 -3.34 -13.55 -26.83
C ASP A 208 -3.48 -14.53 -25.68
N VAL A 209 -3.93 -14.04 -24.52
CA VAL A 209 -4.21 -14.88 -23.35
C VAL A 209 -5.38 -15.83 -23.63
N GLN A 210 -6.43 -15.31 -24.28
CA GLN A 210 -7.61 -16.08 -24.65
C GLN A 210 -7.25 -17.19 -25.66
N SER A 211 -6.42 -16.88 -26.66
CA SER A 211 -5.90 -17.88 -27.60
C SER A 211 -5.02 -18.92 -26.89
N ALA A 212 -4.11 -18.47 -26.02
CA ALA A 212 -3.17 -19.33 -25.30
C ALA A 212 -3.85 -20.36 -24.38
N THR A 213 -5.07 -20.04 -23.91
CA THR A 213 -5.85 -20.87 -22.97
C THR A 213 -7.04 -21.56 -23.61
N ASN A 214 -7.15 -21.55 -24.94
CA ASN A 214 -8.31 -22.07 -25.68
C ASN A 214 -9.65 -21.50 -25.13
N ASN A 215 -9.73 -20.18 -25.01
CA ASN A 215 -10.86 -19.47 -24.43
C ASN A 215 -11.16 -19.85 -22.97
N PHE A 216 -10.10 -20.00 -22.15
CA PHE A 216 -10.19 -20.42 -20.76
C PHE A 216 -10.93 -21.75 -20.58
N ASP A 217 -10.54 -22.75 -21.38
CA ASP A 217 -11.10 -24.10 -21.31
C ASP A 217 -10.93 -24.69 -19.90
N ARG A 218 -12.03 -25.21 -19.34
CA ARG A 218 -12.02 -25.83 -18.00
C ARG A 218 -11.12 -27.05 -17.92
N ASN A 219 -10.89 -27.74 -19.04
CA ASN A 219 -9.97 -28.88 -19.09
C ASN A 219 -8.50 -28.49 -18.91
N LEU A 220 -8.17 -27.20 -19.06
CA LEU A 220 -6.82 -26.67 -18.90
C LEU A 220 -6.60 -26.09 -17.49
N ILE A 221 -7.57 -26.19 -16.58
CA ILE A 221 -7.41 -25.74 -15.20
C ILE A 221 -6.39 -26.63 -14.49
N ILE A 222 -5.36 -26.00 -13.91
CA ILE A 222 -4.32 -26.66 -13.13
C ILE A 222 -4.35 -26.24 -11.65
N GLY A 223 -5.20 -25.28 -11.28
CA GLY A 223 -5.41 -24.86 -9.90
C GLY A 223 -6.59 -23.90 -9.74
N TYR A 224 -7.16 -23.86 -8.54
CA TYR A 224 -8.24 -22.95 -8.17
C TYR A 224 -8.08 -22.50 -6.71
N GLY A 225 -8.57 -21.31 -6.37
CA GLY A 225 -8.54 -20.77 -5.00
C GLY A 225 -9.29 -19.45 -4.88
N GLY A 226 -9.18 -18.79 -3.73
CA GLY A 226 -9.90 -17.53 -3.43
C GLY A 226 -9.56 -16.36 -4.37
N PHE A 227 -8.43 -16.43 -5.08
CA PHE A 227 -7.97 -15.40 -6.02
C PHE A 227 -8.25 -15.74 -7.49
N GLY A 228 -9.05 -16.79 -7.76
CA GLY A 228 -9.49 -17.17 -9.10
C GLY A 228 -8.98 -18.52 -9.57
N MET A 229 -8.80 -18.66 -10.88
CA MET A 229 -8.47 -19.92 -11.57
C MET A 229 -7.13 -19.82 -12.27
N VAL A 230 -6.36 -20.90 -12.23
CA VAL A 230 -5.08 -21.01 -12.94
C VAL A 230 -5.23 -22.00 -14.08
N TYR A 231 -4.98 -21.54 -15.31
CA TYR A 231 -5.04 -22.31 -16.53
C TYR A 231 -3.63 -22.61 -17.04
N LYS A 232 -3.46 -23.77 -17.66
CA LYS A 232 -2.31 -24.07 -18.49
C LYS A 232 -2.50 -23.39 -19.84
N GLY A 233 -1.53 -22.60 -20.27
CA GLY A 233 -1.55 -21.93 -21.57
C GLY A 233 -0.25 -22.06 -22.34
N VAL A 234 -0.32 -21.78 -23.64
CA VAL A 234 0.86 -21.72 -24.53
C VAL A 234 0.78 -20.43 -25.36
N LEU A 235 1.72 -19.51 -25.14
CA LEU A 235 1.83 -18.27 -25.92
C LEU A 235 2.38 -18.54 -27.33
N ARG A 236 2.29 -17.53 -28.21
CA ARG A 236 2.65 -17.62 -29.65
C ARG A 236 4.08 -18.15 -29.91
N ASP A 237 5.01 -17.94 -28.98
CA ASP A 237 6.40 -18.41 -29.07
C ASP A 237 6.63 -19.81 -28.47
N ASN A 238 5.57 -20.64 -28.34
CA ASN A 238 5.60 -21.95 -27.67
C ASN A 238 6.00 -21.91 -26.19
N VAL A 239 5.96 -20.73 -25.57
CA VAL A 239 6.24 -20.55 -24.14
C VAL A 239 5.05 -21.08 -23.35
N LYS A 240 5.29 -22.15 -22.58
CA LYS A 240 4.30 -22.71 -21.65
C LYS A 240 4.16 -21.77 -20.45
N VAL A 241 2.94 -21.40 -20.12
CA VAL A 241 2.63 -20.46 -19.04
C VAL A 241 1.53 -21.03 -18.14
N ALA A 242 1.55 -20.61 -16.88
CA ALA A 242 0.42 -20.71 -15.99
C ALA A 242 -0.29 -19.36 -16.01
N VAL A 243 -1.55 -19.34 -16.43
CA VAL A 243 -2.37 -18.13 -16.58
C VAL A 243 -3.30 -18.04 -15.40
N LYS A 244 -3.01 -17.12 -14.47
CA LYS A 244 -3.84 -16.88 -13.29
C LYS A 244 -4.86 -15.79 -13.61
N ARG A 245 -6.12 -16.19 -13.79
CA ARG A 245 -7.24 -15.30 -14.06
C ARG A 245 -8.01 -15.04 -12.77
N GLY A 246 -8.14 -13.77 -12.40
CA GLY A 246 -9.00 -13.33 -11.31
C GLY A 246 -10.47 -13.68 -11.57
N MET A 247 -11.33 -13.54 -10.55
CA MET A 247 -12.77 -13.78 -10.73
C MET A 247 -13.36 -12.77 -11.75
N PRO A 248 -13.92 -13.23 -12.88
CA PRO A 248 -14.42 -12.35 -13.94
C PRO A 248 -15.49 -11.39 -13.41
N GLY A 249 -15.40 -10.11 -13.76
CA GLY A 249 -16.39 -9.10 -13.36
C GLY A 249 -16.29 -8.63 -11.89
N SER A 250 -15.40 -9.19 -11.09
CA SER A 250 -15.08 -8.68 -9.75
C SER A 250 -13.80 -7.84 -9.80
N ARG A 251 -13.85 -6.60 -9.30
CA ARG A 251 -12.63 -5.80 -9.03
C ARG A 251 -12.10 -6.01 -7.61
N GLN A 252 -12.69 -6.95 -6.90
CA GLN A 252 -12.19 -7.40 -5.60
C GLN A 252 -10.84 -8.07 -5.85
N GLY A 253 -9.77 -7.56 -5.22
CA GLY A 253 -8.41 -8.02 -5.48
C GLY A 253 -7.56 -7.09 -6.35
N LEU A 254 -8.05 -5.93 -6.80
CA LEU A 254 -7.28 -5.00 -7.64
C LEU A 254 -5.99 -4.49 -6.96
N PRO A 255 -6.00 -4.08 -5.67
CA PRO A 255 -4.77 -3.74 -4.97
C PRO A 255 -3.75 -4.89 -4.93
N GLU A 256 -4.22 -6.11 -4.72
CA GLU A 256 -3.43 -7.34 -4.68
C GLU A 256 -2.85 -7.65 -6.06
N PHE A 257 -3.64 -7.50 -7.12
CA PHE A 257 -3.20 -7.65 -8.51
C PHE A 257 -2.06 -6.68 -8.87
N HIS A 258 -2.21 -5.39 -8.56
CA HIS A 258 -1.14 -4.41 -8.80
C HIS A 258 0.09 -4.67 -7.93
N THR A 259 -0.10 -5.14 -6.70
CA THR A 259 1.00 -5.53 -5.82
C THR A 259 1.78 -6.71 -6.40
N GLU A 260 1.08 -7.75 -6.88
CA GLU A 260 1.68 -8.93 -7.49
C GLU A 260 2.48 -8.56 -8.75
N ILE A 261 1.94 -7.68 -9.62
CA ILE A 261 2.68 -7.13 -10.77
C ILE A 261 3.93 -6.38 -10.32
N SER A 262 3.80 -5.46 -9.35
CA SER A 262 4.91 -4.63 -8.88
C SER A 262 6.05 -5.45 -8.25
N VAL A 263 5.71 -6.54 -7.56
CA VAL A 263 6.67 -7.43 -6.91
C VAL A 263 7.29 -8.40 -7.91
N LEU A 264 6.49 -9.14 -8.68
CA LEU A 264 7.00 -10.18 -9.58
C LEU A 264 7.73 -9.60 -10.81
N SER A 265 7.43 -8.35 -11.20
CA SER A 265 8.19 -7.67 -12.26
C SER A 265 9.64 -7.35 -11.86
N LYS A 266 9.93 -7.25 -10.55
CA LYS A 266 11.26 -6.88 -10.02
C LYS A 266 12.07 -8.08 -9.54
N ILE A 267 11.43 -9.23 -9.33
CA ILE A 267 12.08 -10.41 -8.74
C ILE A 267 12.33 -11.45 -9.81
N ARG A 268 13.59 -11.86 -9.95
CA ARG A 268 14.00 -13.01 -10.77
C ARG A 268 14.88 -13.92 -9.93
N HIS A 269 14.36 -15.10 -9.59
CA HIS A 269 15.08 -16.05 -8.74
C HIS A 269 14.76 -17.49 -9.16
N ARG A 270 15.73 -18.40 -9.06
CA ARG A 270 15.58 -19.81 -9.49
C ARG A 270 14.44 -20.56 -8.80
N HIS A 271 14.10 -20.15 -7.58
CA HIS A 271 13.07 -20.78 -6.75
C HIS A 271 11.75 -20.01 -6.71
N LEU A 272 11.60 -18.96 -7.52
CA LEU A 272 10.35 -18.19 -7.62
C LEU A 272 9.84 -18.20 -9.06
N VAL A 273 8.51 -18.23 -9.19
CA VAL A 273 7.87 -18.09 -10.50
C VAL A 273 8.09 -16.66 -10.98
N SER A 274 8.62 -16.52 -12.19
CA SER A 274 8.81 -15.21 -12.82
C SER A 274 7.56 -14.81 -13.56
N LEU A 275 7.16 -13.53 -13.44
CA LEU A 275 6.05 -12.99 -14.22
C LEU A 275 6.48 -12.81 -15.68
N VAL A 276 5.70 -13.40 -16.59
CA VAL A 276 5.90 -13.24 -18.04
C VAL A 276 5.25 -11.95 -18.52
N GLY A 277 4.02 -11.68 -18.08
CA GLY A 277 3.29 -10.47 -18.39
C GLY A 277 1.96 -10.43 -17.65
N PHE A 278 1.15 -9.40 -17.92
CA PHE A 278 -0.16 -9.25 -17.33
C PHE A 278 -1.16 -8.67 -18.32
N CYS A 279 -2.45 -8.92 -18.10
CA CYS A 279 -3.54 -8.35 -18.87
C CYS A 279 -4.53 -7.67 -17.92
N GLU A 280 -4.87 -6.42 -18.23
CA GLU A 280 -5.86 -5.59 -17.52
C GLU A 280 -6.80 -4.95 -18.56
N GLU A 281 -7.40 -5.78 -19.41
CA GLU A 281 -8.33 -5.40 -20.47
C GLU A 281 -9.71 -6.01 -20.18
N ASN A 282 -10.80 -5.41 -20.67
CA ASN A 282 -12.16 -5.96 -20.54
C ASN A 282 -12.62 -6.24 -19.09
N SER A 283 -12.06 -5.54 -18.10
CA SER A 283 -12.26 -5.82 -16.66
C SER A 283 -11.76 -7.21 -16.21
N GLU A 284 -10.85 -7.80 -16.98
CA GLU A 284 -10.13 -9.01 -16.61
C GLU A 284 -8.81 -8.65 -15.93
N MET A 285 -8.48 -9.36 -14.86
CA MET A 285 -7.20 -9.24 -14.16
C MET A 285 -6.46 -10.56 -14.32
N ILE A 286 -5.41 -10.59 -15.15
CA ILE A 286 -4.69 -11.82 -15.50
C ILE A 286 -3.18 -11.65 -15.36
N LEU A 287 -2.53 -12.66 -14.78
CA LEU A 287 -1.07 -12.82 -14.64
C LEU A 287 -0.57 -14.07 -15.35
#